data_AF-A0A8T4JG42-F1
#
_entry.id   AF-A0A8T4JG42-F1
#
_cell.length_a   1.000
_cell.length_b   1.000
_cell.length_c   1.000
_cell.angle_alpha   90.00
_cell.angle_beta   90.00
_cell.angle_gamma   90.00
#
_symmetry.space_group_name_H-M   'P 1'
#
loop_
_entity.id
_entity.type
_entity.pdbx_description
1 polymer ?
#
loop_
_entity_poly.entity_id
_entity_poly.type
_entity_poly.pdbx_seq_one_letter_code
_entity_poly.pdbx_strand_id
1 'polypeptide(L)'
;MTDIIIYTRKEVLDEKLKPDDANILYWTLPNRPRRFDEHEHDNVFFAYEGAIRGVFESWPSWISEGEEAIPDNAVVFHRLTWKELSEPIPTKAFQGFKYADKVPELTNIIEELYK
;
A
#
# COMPACT_ATOMS: atom_id res chain seq x y z
N MET A 1 -3.86 -11.02 -11.57
CA MET A 1 -2.97 -9.87 -11.31
C MET A 1 -3.75 -8.58 -11.24
N THR A 2 -4.07 -8.17 -10.02
CA THR A 2 -4.78 -6.92 -9.72
C THR A 2 -3.81 -5.98 -9.02
N ASP A 3 -3.17 -5.07 -9.77
CA ASP A 3 -2.28 -4.08 -9.18
C ASP A 3 -3.07 -3.05 -8.36
N ILE A 4 -2.63 -2.80 -7.12
CA ILE A 4 -3.21 -1.82 -6.21
C ILE A 4 -2.22 -0.70 -5.99
N ILE A 5 -2.69 0.56 -6.05
CA ILE A 5 -1.97 1.69 -5.45
C ILE A 5 -2.61 2.07 -4.12
N ILE A 6 -1.79 2.12 -3.08
CA ILE A 6 -2.07 2.77 -1.80
C ILE A 6 -1.44 4.16 -1.83
N TYR A 7 -2.27 5.18 -1.70
CA TYR A 7 -1.78 6.52 -1.47
C TYR A 7 -1.49 6.65 0.02
N THR A 8 -0.39 7.32 0.37
CA THR A 8 -0.05 7.65 1.77
C THR A 8 0.76 8.95 1.85
N ARG A 9 1.12 9.36 3.06
CA ARG A 9 2.17 10.36 3.30
C ARG A 9 3.54 9.68 3.35
N LYS A 10 4.60 10.42 2.99
CA LYS A 10 5.97 9.90 3.03
C LYS A 10 6.33 9.42 4.43
N GLU A 11 5.98 10.18 5.47
CA GLU A 11 6.36 9.89 6.85
C GLU A 11 5.72 8.59 7.35
N VAL A 12 4.47 8.31 6.97
CA VAL A 12 3.75 7.09 7.35
C VAL A 12 4.37 5.86 6.69
N LEU A 13 4.80 5.99 5.43
CA LEU A 13 5.51 4.92 4.73
C LEU A 13 6.91 4.71 5.33
N ASP A 14 7.66 5.78 5.56
CA ASP A 14 8.99 5.75 6.18
C ASP A 14 8.94 5.07 7.56
N GLU A 15 7.91 5.36 8.37
CA GLU A 15 7.70 4.73 9.67
C GLU A 15 7.52 3.22 9.56
N LYS A 16 6.67 2.75 8.64
CA LYS A 16 6.47 1.31 8.38
C LYS A 16 7.69 0.60 7.79
N LEU A 17 8.60 1.35 7.17
CA LEU A 17 9.85 0.83 6.62
C LEU A 17 10.99 0.75 7.66
N LYS A 18 10.80 1.25 8.88
CA LYS A 18 11.85 1.21 9.92
C LYS A 18 12.22 -0.25 10.25
N PRO A 19 13.52 -0.56 10.46
CA PRO A 19 13.99 -1.93 10.71
C PRO A 19 13.48 -2.54 12.02
N ASP A 20 13.08 -1.69 12.97
CA ASP A 20 12.74 -2.07 14.34
C ASP A 20 11.34 -2.71 14.47
N ASP A 21 10.56 -2.70 13.37
CA ASP A 21 9.21 -3.26 13.30
C ASP A 21 9.16 -4.73 12.81
N ALA A 22 7.97 -5.32 12.85
CA ALA A 22 7.71 -6.65 12.28
C ALA A 22 8.08 -6.75 10.78
N ASN A 23 8.52 -7.93 10.33
CA ASN A 23 8.81 -8.16 8.91
C ASN A 23 7.54 -8.25 8.07
N ILE A 24 6.41 -8.61 8.68
CA ILE A 24 5.09 -8.62 8.08
C ILE A 24 4.40 -7.30 8.41
N LEU A 25 4.03 -6.56 7.37
CA LEU A 25 3.31 -5.31 7.48
C LEU A 25 1.91 -5.50 6.90
N TYR A 26 0.96 -4.70 7.38
CA TYR A 26 -0.35 -4.62 6.76
C TYR A 26 -0.81 -3.18 6.58
N TRP A 27 -1.73 -3.00 5.64
CA TRP A 27 -2.45 -1.76 5.42
C TRP A 27 -3.94 -2.02 5.39
N THR A 28 -4.66 -1.46 6.36
CA THR A 28 -6.11 -1.61 6.46
C THR A 28 -6.79 -0.80 5.36
N LEU A 29 -7.64 -1.44 4.56
CA LEU A 29 -8.44 -0.79 3.53
C LEU A 29 -9.88 -0.62 4.00
N PRO A 30 -10.52 0.54 3.84
CA PRO A 30 -11.92 0.73 4.20
C PRO A 30 -12.87 -0.26 3.50
N ASN A 31 -12.53 -0.67 2.27
CA ASN A 31 -13.26 -1.68 1.50
C ASN A 31 -12.27 -2.51 0.67
N ARG A 32 -11.85 -3.67 1.18
CA ARG A 32 -10.94 -4.57 0.45
C ARG A 32 -11.60 -5.07 -0.86
N PRO A 33 -10.89 -5.06 -2.00
CA PRO A 33 -11.47 -5.54 -3.24
C PRO A 33 -11.68 -7.06 -3.16
N ARG A 34 -12.88 -7.53 -3.52
CA ARG A 34 -13.22 -8.97 -3.54
C ARG A 34 -12.32 -9.82 -4.47
N ARG A 35 -11.57 -9.19 -5.37
CA ARG A 35 -10.68 -9.82 -6.36
C ARG A 35 -9.20 -9.74 -6.01
N PHE A 36 -8.85 -9.31 -4.80
CA PHE A 36 -7.47 -9.42 -4.34
C PHE A 36 -7.18 -10.88 -4.03
N ASP A 37 -6.62 -11.57 -5.01
CA ASP A 37 -6.19 -12.94 -4.85
C ASP A 37 -4.79 -12.93 -4.26
N GLU A 38 -4.71 -13.01 -2.94
CA GLU A 38 -3.44 -13.05 -2.22
C GLU A 38 -2.60 -14.29 -2.56
N HIS A 39 -3.17 -15.27 -3.27
CA HIS A 39 -2.44 -16.42 -3.79
C HIS A 39 -1.64 -16.10 -5.08
N GLU A 40 -1.88 -14.95 -5.74
CA GLU A 40 -1.19 -14.58 -6.99
C GLU A 40 0.02 -13.65 -6.82
N HIS A 41 0.41 -13.30 -5.58
CA HIS A 41 1.50 -12.33 -5.31
C HIS A 41 1.32 -11.00 -6.06
N ASP A 42 0.10 -10.42 -5.98
CA ASP A 42 -0.21 -9.12 -6.54
C ASP A 42 0.75 -8.02 -6.05
N ASN A 43 1.00 -7.01 -6.87
CA ASN A 43 1.84 -5.86 -6.51
C ASN A 43 1.04 -4.82 -5.73
N VAL A 44 1.64 -4.32 -4.65
CA VAL A 44 1.10 -3.23 -3.83
C VAL A 44 1.99 -2.01 -4.00
N PHE A 45 1.57 -1.09 -4.86
CA PHE A 45 2.28 0.16 -5.12
C PHE A 45 1.96 1.22 -4.07
N PHE A 46 2.94 2.03 -3.72
CA PHE A 46 2.77 3.15 -2.79
C PHE A 46 3.02 4.47 -3.49
N ALA A 47 2.11 5.42 -3.28
CA ALA A 47 2.18 6.74 -3.89
C ALA A 47 2.05 7.86 -2.85
N TYR A 48 2.84 8.92 -3.04
CA TYR A 48 2.76 10.18 -2.29
C TYR A 48 3.19 11.32 -3.20
N GLU A 49 2.71 12.55 -2.91
CA GLU A 49 3.01 13.75 -3.71
C GLU A 49 2.68 13.59 -5.21
N GLY A 50 1.62 12.84 -5.52
CA GLY A 50 1.15 12.63 -6.89
C GLY A 50 1.95 11.61 -7.71
N ALA A 51 2.95 10.95 -7.15
CA ALA A 51 3.75 9.93 -7.84
C ALA A 51 3.80 8.59 -7.08
N ILE A 52 3.87 7.49 -7.81
CA ILE A 52 4.17 6.15 -7.31
C ILE A 52 5.67 6.09 -7.06
N ARG A 53 6.06 5.61 -5.88
CA ARG A 53 7.43 5.72 -5.36
C ARG A 53 8.08 4.36 -5.16
N GLY A 54 7.28 3.33 -4.97
CA GLY A 54 7.78 1.97 -4.81
C GLY A 54 6.65 0.96 -4.76
N VAL A 55 7.03 -0.29 -4.57
CA VAL A 55 6.15 -1.44 -4.60
C VAL A 55 6.57 -2.46 -3.54
N PHE A 56 5.59 -3.13 -2.95
CA PHE A 56 5.77 -4.37 -2.21
C PHE A 56 5.13 -5.53 -2.94
N GLU A 57 5.63 -6.72 -2.66
CA GLU A 57 4.96 -7.97 -3.03
C GLU A 57 3.91 -8.29 -1.97
N SER A 58 2.66 -8.50 -2.39
CA SER A 58 1.62 -8.92 -1.46
C SER A 58 1.87 -10.33 -0.96
N TRP A 59 1.43 -10.55 0.27
CA TRP A 59 1.51 -11.81 0.96
C TRP A 59 0.13 -12.25 1.43
N PRO A 60 -0.11 -13.57 1.52
CA PRO A 60 -1.32 -14.08 2.12
C PRO A 60 -1.58 -13.60 3.53
N SER A 61 -2.83 -13.20 3.79
CA SER A 61 -3.30 -12.72 5.09
C SER A 61 -3.28 -13.77 6.20
N TRP A 62 -3.22 -15.07 5.86
CA TRP A 62 -3.04 -16.14 6.86
C TRP A 62 -1.59 -16.29 7.34
N ILE A 63 -0.64 -15.54 6.79
CA ILE A 63 0.74 -15.51 7.27
C ILE A 63 0.80 -14.48 8.41
N SER A 64 0.28 -14.89 9.57
CA SER A 64 0.46 -14.15 10.82
C SER A 64 1.75 -14.63 11.50
N GLU A 65 2.80 -13.81 11.49
CA GLU A 65 3.90 -13.97 12.44
C GLU A 65 3.53 -13.22 13.73
N GLY A 66 3.08 -13.96 14.76
CA GLY A 66 2.71 -13.41 16.05
C GLY A 66 1.21 -13.37 16.34
N GLU A 67 0.86 -13.12 17.60
CA GLU A 67 -0.50 -13.22 18.16
C GLU A 67 -1.46 -12.08 17.73
N GLU A 68 -1.01 -11.11 16.93
CA GLU A 68 -1.86 -10.02 16.44
C GLU A 68 -2.72 -10.46 15.26
N ALA A 69 -4.04 -10.42 15.46
CA ALA A 69 -5.01 -10.67 14.40
C ALA A 69 -4.93 -9.57 13.33
N ILE A 70 -4.56 -9.96 12.11
CA ILE A 70 -4.60 -9.09 10.93
C ILE A 70 -6.06 -8.82 10.57
N PRO A 71 -6.49 -7.56 10.35
CA PRO A 71 -7.85 -7.26 9.93
C PRO A 71 -8.20 -7.90 8.57
N ASP A 72 -9.41 -8.47 8.43
CA ASP A 72 -9.88 -9.10 7.18
C ASP A 72 -9.84 -8.16 5.97
N ASN A 73 -9.95 -6.86 6.21
CA ASN A 73 -9.94 -5.81 5.21
C ASN A 73 -8.55 -5.22 4.95
N ALA A 74 -7.48 -5.84 5.46
CA ALA A 74 -6.12 -5.39 5.20
C ALA A 74 -5.50 -6.06 3.96
N VAL A 75 -4.47 -5.40 3.42
CA VAL A 75 -3.50 -6.00 2.50
C VAL A 75 -2.22 -6.24 3.28
N VAL A 76 -1.69 -7.46 3.20
CA VAL A 76 -0.47 -7.88 3.89
C VAL A 76 0.69 -7.89 2.89
N PHE A 77 1.87 -7.47 3.34
CA PHE A 77 3.07 -7.46 2.53
C PHE A 77 4.33 -7.58 3.41
N HIS A 78 5.39 -8.11 2.82
CA HIS A 78 6.64 -8.31 3.53
C HIS A 78 7.55 -7.08 3.40
N ARG A 79 7.98 -6.49 4.52
CA ARG A 79 8.80 -5.26 4.55
C ARG A 79 10.03 -5.34 3.64
N LEU A 80 10.74 -6.47 3.70
CA LEU A 80 11.97 -6.67 2.92
C LEU A 80 11.74 -6.75 1.39
N THR A 81 10.49 -6.82 0.94
CA THR A 81 10.17 -6.81 -0.50
C THR A 81 10.01 -5.39 -1.06
N TRP A 82 10.14 -4.35 -0.21
CA TRP A 82 10.11 -2.97 -0.67
C TRP A 82 11.13 -2.73 -1.78
N LYS A 83 10.63 -2.27 -2.92
CA LYS A 83 11.43 -1.82 -4.04
C LYS A 83 11.06 -0.39 -4.35
N GLU A 84 11.95 0.54 -4.04
CA GLU A 84 11.83 1.92 -4.50
C GLU A 84 12.01 1.96 -6.03
N LEU A 85 11.17 2.72 -6.71
CA LEU A 85 11.28 2.95 -8.14
C LEU A 85 12.39 3.96 -8.39
N SER A 86 13.32 3.62 -9.28
CA SER A 86 14.37 4.56 -9.71
C SER A 86 13.80 5.82 -10.36
N GLU A 87 12.64 5.70 -11.00
CA GLU A 87 11.89 6.80 -11.59
C GLU A 87 10.43 6.78 -11.07
N PRO A 88 10.00 7.80 -10.31
CA PRO A 88 8.63 7.88 -9.84
C PRO A 88 7.63 7.96 -10.98
N ILE A 89 6.56 7.17 -10.92
CA ILE A 89 5.54 7.12 -11.97
C ILE A 89 4.39 8.08 -11.60
N PRO A 90 4.01 9.04 -12.45
CA PRO A 90 2.84 9.88 -12.17
C PRO A 90 1.59 9.04 -11.95
N THR A 91 0.88 9.25 -10.84
CA THR A 91 -0.31 8.48 -10.47
C THR A 91 -1.46 8.60 -11.48
N LYS A 92 -1.49 9.68 -12.27
CA LYS A 92 -2.40 9.87 -13.40
C LYS A 92 -2.18 8.84 -14.51
N ALA A 93 -0.94 8.37 -14.70
CA ALA A 93 -0.57 7.40 -15.72
C ALA A 93 -0.90 5.94 -15.33
N PHE A 94 -1.21 5.69 -14.06
CA PHE A 94 -1.49 4.32 -13.61
C PHE A 94 -2.83 3.80 -14.13
N GLN A 95 -2.79 2.58 -14.69
CA GLN A 95 -3.93 1.79 -15.12
C GLN A 95 -4.07 0.58 -14.18
N GLY A 96 -5.05 0.61 -13.27
CA GLY A 96 -5.26 -0.43 -12.25
C GLY A 96 -6.25 0.04 -11.18
N PHE A 97 -6.45 -0.75 -10.12
CA PHE A 97 -7.34 -0.36 -9.02
C PHE A 97 -6.66 0.67 -8.13
N LYS A 98 -7.26 1.87 -8.05
CA LYS A 98 -6.73 2.99 -7.27
C LYS A 98 -7.41 3.03 -5.91
N TYR A 99 -6.69 2.69 -4.84
CA TYR A 99 -7.11 2.97 -3.47
C TYR A 99 -6.56 4.33 -3.05
N ALA A 100 -7.10 5.38 -3.69
CA ALA A 100 -6.76 6.78 -3.41
C ALA A 100 -7.75 7.45 -2.46
N ASP A 101 -9.01 7.04 -2.50
CA ASP A 101 -10.10 7.97 -2.14
C ASP A 101 -10.46 8.06 -0.66
N LYS A 102 -9.98 7.18 0.22
CA LYS A 102 -10.56 7.07 1.58
C LYS A 102 -9.59 6.76 2.72
N VAL A 103 -8.31 7.09 2.55
CA VAL A 103 -7.42 7.27 3.72
C VAL A 103 -7.74 8.66 4.25
N PRO A 104 -8.40 8.83 5.41
CA PRO A 104 -8.89 10.13 5.88
C PRO A 104 -7.84 11.23 5.88
N GLU A 105 -6.58 10.87 6.13
CA GLU A 105 -5.42 11.75 6.15
C GLU A 105 -5.03 12.31 4.76
N LEU A 106 -5.47 11.66 3.67
CA LEU A 106 -5.17 12.04 2.29
C LEU A 106 -6.29 12.83 1.61
N THR A 107 -7.53 12.75 2.08
CA THR A 107 -8.61 13.62 1.58
C THR A 107 -8.20 15.10 1.69
N ASN A 108 -7.52 15.46 2.78
CA ASN A 108 -6.97 16.80 2.98
C ASN A 108 -5.80 17.14 2.03
N ILE A 109 -4.90 16.18 1.74
CA ILE A 109 -3.73 16.41 0.87
C ILE A 109 -4.14 16.50 -0.61
N ILE A 110 -5.09 15.67 -1.04
CA ILE A 110 -5.66 15.74 -2.40
C ILE A 110 -6.33 17.11 -2.58
N GLU A 111 -7.11 17.60 -1.62
CA GLU A 111 -7.72 18.93 -1.71
C GLU A 111 -6.70 20.08 -1.81
N GLU A 112 -5.50 19.94 -1.22
CA GLU A 112 -4.41 20.91 -1.36
C GLU A 112 -3.68 20.84 -2.71
N LEU A 113 -3.51 19.64 -3.27
CA LEU A 113 -2.82 19.42 -4.55
C LEU A 113 -3.66 19.81 -5.79
N TYR A 114 -4.97 20.02 -5.62
CA TYR A 114 -5.90 20.41 -6.68
C TYR A 114 -6.44 21.86 -6.53
N LYS A 115 -5.87 22.67 -5.62
CA LYS A 115 -6.05 24.13 -5.57
C LYS A 115 -4.95 24.85 -6.35
#